data_AF-A0A4T0FM90-F1
#
_entry.id   AF-A0A4T0FM90-F1
#
_cell.length_a   1.000
_cell.length_b   1.000
_cell.length_c   1.000
_cell.angle_alpha   90.00
_cell.angle_beta   90.00
_cell.angle_gamma   90.00
#
_symmetry.space_group_name_H-M   'P 1'
#
loop_
_entity.id
_entity.type
_entity.pdbx_description
1 polymer ?
#
loop_
_entity_poly.entity_id
_entity_poly.type
_entity_poly.pdbx_seq_one_letter_code
_entity_poly.pdbx_strand_id
1 'polypeptide(L)'
;MADGGCKEEDFCEKTMMSVSNAKIVSRAMQRVAPLELAERSWDNVGLLVESPYQRSGQHEIVIVNDLTERVFDKIMKDNPLTSVIVSYHPPIFRALKSITTENSIQRTVLKCIAHGISIYSPHTACDAVRGGVNDWMFAAITGHNDSKAIIPSSSKASGHEDAGMGRYGTLASQQDPYRNPMRIKEVIQLVKAAFKVDAVQFADGGKSEISSVAVCAGSGSSILSKAPPVDLYVTGEMGHHDVLAAVANGTSVILVNHSNSERVYLQTALKDALTSAIKAERAESNAEDVKWRVSTCVEDRDPLVSV
;
A
#
# COMPACT_ATOMS: atom_id res chain seq x y z
N MET A 1 -36.03 52.89 11.87
CA MET A 1 -34.62 52.96 11.43
C MET A 1 -33.91 51.80 12.08
N ALA A 2 -33.38 50.91 11.25
CA ALA A 2 -32.57 49.77 11.65
C ALA A 2 -31.27 50.26 12.31
N ASP A 3 -30.75 49.53 13.28
CA ASP A 3 -29.48 48.85 13.03
C ASP A 3 -29.28 47.69 14.02
N GLY A 4 -29.26 46.48 13.46
CA GLY A 4 -28.89 45.25 14.16
C GLY A 4 -27.45 44.94 13.81
N GLY A 5 -26.52 45.35 14.67
CA GLY A 5 -25.11 44.98 14.58
C GLY A 5 -24.83 43.73 15.40
N CYS A 6 -25.16 42.56 14.86
CA CYS A 6 -24.54 41.31 15.31
C CYS A 6 -23.06 41.40 14.90
N LYS A 7 -22.15 41.51 15.87
CA LYS A 7 -20.71 41.54 15.59
C LYS A 7 -20.28 40.17 15.04
N GLU A 8 -20.21 40.07 13.72
CA GLU A 8 -19.65 38.93 12.96
C GLU A 8 -18.13 38.74 13.20
N GLU A 9 -17.47 39.67 13.89
CA GLU A 9 -16.01 39.67 14.06
C GLU A 9 -15.50 38.68 15.14
N ASP A 10 -16.36 38.16 16.03
CA ASP A 10 -15.94 37.26 17.13
C ASP A 10 -15.90 35.76 16.75
N PHE A 11 -16.33 35.37 15.54
CA PHE A 11 -16.33 33.96 15.11
C PHE A 11 -15.00 33.52 14.45
N CYS A 12 -14.11 34.46 14.13
CA CYS A 12 -12.99 34.20 13.21
C CYS A 12 -11.61 34.03 13.89
N GLU A 13 -11.41 34.45 15.14
CA GLU A 13 -10.03 34.66 15.65
C GLU A 13 -9.60 33.84 16.89
N LYS A 14 -10.37 32.83 17.31
CA LYS A 14 -9.99 31.95 18.44
C LYS A 14 -10.06 30.45 18.19
N THR A 15 -9.93 30.02 16.94
CA THR A 15 -9.51 28.63 16.68
C THR A 15 -7.99 28.67 16.53
N MET A 16 -7.24 28.26 17.56
CA MET A 16 -5.93 27.64 17.30
C MET A 16 -6.19 26.63 16.20
N MET A 17 -5.75 26.87 14.95
CA MET A 17 -6.10 26.01 13.82
C MET A 17 -5.70 24.58 14.15
N SER A 18 -6.67 23.78 14.61
CA SER A 18 -6.43 22.39 14.97
C SER A 18 -5.94 21.71 13.71
N VAL A 19 -4.76 21.08 13.78
CA VAL A 19 -4.15 20.48 12.60
C VAL A 19 -5.11 19.45 11.99
N SER A 20 -5.29 19.49 10.67
CA SER A 20 -6.27 18.61 10.03
C SER A 20 -5.91 17.13 10.22
N ASN A 21 -6.91 16.24 10.36
CA ASN A 21 -6.74 14.80 10.41
C ASN A 21 -5.96 14.29 9.20
N ALA A 22 -6.22 14.88 8.02
CA ALA A 22 -5.44 14.63 6.82
C ALA A 22 -3.95 14.93 7.01
N LYS A 23 -3.59 16.08 7.59
CA LYS A 23 -2.19 16.44 7.87
C LYS A 23 -1.54 15.53 8.92
N ILE A 24 -2.29 15.11 9.95
CA ILE A 24 -1.82 14.13 10.94
C ILE A 24 -1.47 12.81 10.24
N VAL A 25 -2.39 12.28 9.42
CA VAL A 25 -2.16 11.04 8.67
C VAL A 25 -1.02 11.18 7.67
N SER A 26 -0.93 12.31 6.95
CA SER A 26 0.17 12.57 6.03
C SER A 26 1.53 12.59 6.74
N ARG A 27 1.64 13.19 7.93
CA ARG A 27 2.88 13.17 8.72
C ARG A 27 3.22 11.77 9.24
N ALA A 28 2.24 11.02 9.71
CA ALA A 28 2.43 9.64 10.13
C ALA A 28 2.90 8.77 8.95
N MET A 29 2.26 8.91 7.79
CA MET A 29 2.64 8.19 6.57
C MET A 29 4.00 8.61 6.03
N GLN A 30 4.42 9.88 6.19
CA GLN A 30 5.78 10.30 5.85
C GLN A 30 6.85 9.55 6.65
N ARG A 31 6.54 9.06 7.87
CA ARG A 31 7.44 8.20 8.65
C ARG A 31 7.41 6.74 8.23
N VAL A 32 6.25 6.27 7.74
CA VAL A 32 6.04 4.87 7.34
C VAL A 32 6.57 4.61 5.94
N ALA A 33 6.27 5.49 5.01
CA ALA A 33 6.64 5.42 3.60
C ALA A 33 6.84 6.85 3.06
N PRO A 34 8.06 7.42 3.21
CA PRO A 34 8.38 8.75 2.71
C PRO A 34 8.05 8.90 1.22
N LEU A 35 7.28 9.94 0.86
CA LEU A 35 6.82 10.13 -0.53
C LEU A 35 7.94 10.39 -1.53
N GLU A 36 9.11 10.83 -1.06
CA GLU A 36 10.30 11.02 -1.87
C GLU A 36 10.87 9.72 -2.48
N LEU A 37 10.43 8.56 -1.98
CA LEU A 37 10.75 7.22 -2.50
C LEU A 37 9.77 6.77 -3.61
N ALA A 38 8.66 7.46 -3.82
CA ALA A 38 7.70 7.12 -4.86
C ALA A 38 8.23 7.42 -6.28
N GLU A 39 7.65 6.74 -7.27
CA GLU A 39 7.95 6.95 -8.68
C GLU A 39 7.47 8.32 -9.17
N ARG A 40 8.42 9.21 -9.44
CA ARG A 40 8.11 10.62 -9.74
C ARG A 40 7.57 10.86 -11.15
N SER A 41 7.82 9.93 -12.07
CA SER A 41 7.54 10.17 -13.49
C SER A 41 6.08 9.86 -13.87
N TRP A 42 5.39 9.03 -13.10
CA TRP A 42 4.06 8.55 -13.46
C TRP A 42 3.12 8.34 -12.27
N ASP A 43 3.62 8.26 -11.04
CA ASP A 43 2.77 7.98 -9.88
C ASP A 43 2.05 9.24 -9.37
N ASN A 44 0.94 9.05 -8.66
CA ASN A 44 0.21 10.11 -7.97
C ASN A 44 -0.03 9.73 -6.50
N VAL A 45 0.84 10.22 -5.63
CA VAL A 45 0.88 9.88 -4.19
C VAL A 45 0.66 11.09 -3.29
N GLY A 46 0.43 10.82 -2.01
CA GLY A 46 0.21 11.82 -0.97
C GLY A 46 -1.27 12.09 -0.72
N LEU A 47 -1.56 13.31 -0.25
CA LEU A 47 -2.93 13.76 0.03
C LEU A 47 -3.62 14.13 -1.29
N LEU A 48 -4.45 13.21 -1.80
CA LEU A 48 -5.12 13.38 -3.10
C LEU A 48 -6.42 14.19 -2.96
N VAL A 49 -7.11 14.06 -1.83
CA VAL A 49 -8.34 14.79 -1.53
C VAL A 49 -8.28 15.23 -0.07
N GLU A 50 -8.25 16.53 0.18
CA GLU A 50 -8.44 17.08 1.53
C GLU A 50 -9.91 17.46 1.71
N SER A 51 -10.51 16.97 2.79
CA SER A 51 -11.87 17.35 3.15
C SER A 51 -11.95 18.83 3.56
N PRO A 52 -12.93 19.61 3.09
CA PRO A 52 -13.08 21.03 3.45
C PRO A 52 -13.58 21.27 4.89
N TYR A 53 -14.05 20.23 5.58
CA TYR A 53 -14.50 20.30 6.97
C TYR A 53 -14.19 19.00 7.71
N GLN A 54 -14.25 19.04 9.04
CA GLN A 54 -14.11 17.88 9.90
C GLN A 54 -15.40 17.66 10.70
N ARG A 55 -15.89 16.43 10.71
CA ARG A 55 -17.00 16.05 11.60
C ARG A 55 -16.43 15.76 12.99
N SER A 56 -17.20 16.12 14.02
CA SER A 56 -16.82 15.85 15.41
C SER A 56 -16.58 14.35 15.64
N GLY A 57 -15.49 14.01 16.33
CA GLY A 57 -15.15 12.63 16.70
C GLY A 57 -14.57 11.75 15.58
N GLN A 58 -14.22 12.29 14.40
CA GLN A 58 -13.59 11.49 13.35
C GLN A 58 -12.11 11.19 13.65
N HIS A 59 -11.84 10.08 14.33
CA HIS A 59 -10.47 9.60 14.59
C HIS A 59 -10.27 8.17 14.07
N GLU A 60 -11.00 7.80 13.02
CA GLU A 60 -10.84 6.51 12.34
C GLU A 60 -10.16 6.68 10.98
N ILE A 61 -9.21 5.79 10.72
CA ILE A 61 -8.52 5.63 9.45
C ILE A 61 -8.88 4.26 8.91
N VAL A 62 -9.27 4.19 7.63
CA VAL A 62 -9.47 2.92 6.93
C VAL A 62 -8.45 2.78 5.82
N ILE A 63 -7.69 1.68 5.84
CA ILE A 63 -6.75 1.29 4.78
C ILE A 63 -7.48 0.37 3.80
N VAL A 64 -7.32 0.64 2.50
CA VAL A 64 -7.83 -0.19 1.40
C VAL A 64 -6.77 -0.31 0.30
N ASN A 65 -6.76 -1.39 -0.46
CA ASN A 65 -6.11 -1.48 -1.76
C ASN A 65 -6.82 -0.56 -2.74
N ASP A 66 -8.11 -0.82 -2.98
CA ASP A 66 -8.91 -0.13 -3.99
C ASP A 66 -10.16 0.52 -3.40
N LEU A 67 -10.25 1.85 -3.51
CA LEU A 67 -11.40 2.63 -3.06
C LEU A 67 -12.53 2.66 -4.11
N THR A 68 -13.28 1.55 -4.20
CA THR A 68 -14.49 1.47 -5.04
C THR A 68 -15.74 2.01 -4.34
N GLU A 69 -16.84 2.23 -5.08
CA GLU A 69 -18.12 2.66 -4.48
C GLU A 69 -18.65 1.64 -3.46
N ARG A 70 -18.54 0.34 -3.77
CA ARG A 70 -18.97 -0.73 -2.87
C ARG A 70 -18.15 -0.76 -1.58
N VAL A 71 -16.84 -0.52 -1.69
CA VAL A 71 -15.93 -0.41 -0.54
C VAL A 71 -16.27 0.82 0.29
N PHE A 72 -16.51 1.97 -0.34
CA PHE A 72 -16.94 3.19 0.35
C PHE A 72 -18.25 2.98 1.12
N ASP A 73 -19.27 2.42 0.48
CA ASP A 73 -20.57 2.19 1.10
C ASP A 73 -20.44 1.24 2.32
N LYS A 74 -19.54 0.24 2.24
CA LYS A 74 -19.21 -0.63 3.38
C LYS A 74 -18.50 0.13 4.51
N ILE A 75 -17.53 0.98 4.18
CA ILE A 75 -16.83 1.83 5.17
C ILE A 75 -17.82 2.72 5.91
N MET A 76 -18.75 3.34 5.21
CA MET A 76 -19.76 4.20 5.84
C MET A 76 -20.68 3.43 6.79
N LYS A 77 -20.92 2.14 6.50
CA LYS A 77 -21.72 1.25 7.36
C LYS A 77 -20.96 0.81 8.62
N ASP A 78 -19.70 0.40 8.46
CA ASP A 78 -18.93 -0.23 9.55
C ASP A 78 -18.10 0.79 10.36
N ASN A 79 -17.68 1.89 9.73
CA ASN A 79 -16.77 2.92 10.26
C ASN A 79 -17.28 4.34 9.95
N PRO A 80 -18.46 4.73 10.45
CA PRO A 80 -19.09 6.02 10.12
C PRO A 80 -18.29 7.25 10.58
N LEU A 81 -17.29 7.07 11.45
CA LEU A 81 -16.40 8.11 11.97
C LEU A 81 -15.04 8.15 11.25
N THR A 82 -14.93 7.52 10.08
CA THR A 82 -13.75 7.65 9.21
C THR A 82 -13.46 9.12 8.92
N SER A 83 -12.23 9.57 9.20
CA SER A 83 -11.70 10.90 8.80
C SER A 83 -10.83 10.82 7.56
N VAL A 84 -10.07 9.73 7.41
CA VAL A 84 -9.13 9.55 6.31
C VAL A 84 -9.21 8.11 5.79
N ILE A 85 -9.32 7.97 4.47
CA ILE A 85 -9.10 6.71 3.79
C ILE A 85 -7.67 6.72 3.23
N VAL A 86 -6.89 5.72 3.60
CA VAL A 86 -5.58 5.44 3.01
C VAL A 86 -5.78 4.40 1.93
N SER A 87 -5.83 4.85 0.67
CA SER A 87 -6.00 3.99 -0.50
C SER A 87 -4.64 3.67 -1.09
N TYR A 88 -4.24 2.41 -1.12
CA TYR A 88 -2.95 2.00 -1.65
C TYR A 88 -2.82 2.34 -3.12
N HIS A 89 -3.81 1.97 -3.94
CA HIS A 89 -3.94 2.47 -5.28
C HIS A 89 -4.59 3.85 -5.26
N PRO A 90 -4.00 4.85 -5.94
CA PRO A 90 -4.55 6.19 -5.99
C PRO A 90 -5.86 6.19 -6.81
N PRO A 91 -7.03 6.50 -6.23
CA PRO A 91 -8.28 6.57 -7.00
C PRO A 91 -8.21 7.67 -8.06
N ILE A 92 -7.50 8.77 -7.76
CA ILE A 92 -7.14 9.79 -8.74
C ILE A 92 -5.75 9.42 -9.28
N PHE A 93 -5.66 8.52 -10.25
CA PHE A 93 -4.36 8.16 -10.84
C PHE A 93 -3.93 9.10 -11.97
N ARG A 94 -4.91 9.62 -12.72
CA ARG A 94 -4.69 10.62 -13.79
C ARG A 94 -5.35 11.93 -13.42
N ALA A 95 -4.78 13.04 -13.90
CA ALA A 95 -5.34 14.36 -13.69
C ALA A 95 -6.79 14.45 -14.18
N LEU A 96 -7.68 14.88 -13.28
CA LEU A 96 -9.10 15.08 -13.59
C LEU A 96 -9.29 16.48 -14.16
N LYS A 97 -9.97 16.58 -15.31
CA LYS A 97 -10.40 17.87 -15.89
C LYS A 97 -11.68 18.41 -15.26
N SER A 98 -12.48 17.52 -14.66
CA SER A 98 -13.73 17.83 -13.95
C SER A 98 -14.00 16.75 -12.90
N ILE A 99 -14.82 17.09 -11.91
CA ILE A 99 -15.32 16.15 -10.89
C ILE A 99 -16.85 16.18 -10.94
N THR A 100 -17.44 15.08 -11.37
CA THR A 100 -18.86 14.91 -11.70
C THR A 100 -19.33 13.52 -11.27
N THR A 101 -20.62 13.22 -11.41
CA THR A 101 -21.17 11.89 -11.08
C THR A 101 -21.08 10.87 -12.23
N GLU A 102 -20.41 11.21 -13.33
CA GLU A 102 -20.41 10.43 -14.57
C GLU A 102 -19.71 9.06 -14.44
N ASN A 103 -18.62 8.98 -13.66
CA ASN A 103 -17.89 7.73 -13.44
C ASN A 103 -17.72 7.40 -11.95
N SER A 104 -17.46 6.13 -11.68
CA SER A 104 -17.38 5.58 -10.32
C SER A 104 -16.30 6.24 -9.48
N ILE A 105 -15.12 6.50 -10.04
CA ILE A 105 -14.02 7.16 -9.32
C ILE A 105 -14.44 8.54 -8.83
N GLN A 106 -14.99 9.37 -9.72
CA GLN A 106 -15.42 10.73 -9.35
C GLN A 106 -16.60 10.70 -8.38
N ARG A 107 -17.55 9.76 -8.53
CA ARG A 107 -18.63 9.55 -7.55
C ARG A 107 -18.09 9.20 -6.17
N THR A 108 -17.12 8.29 -6.07
CA THR A 108 -16.50 7.95 -4.78
C THR A 108 -15.78 9.15 -4.17
N VAL A 109 -15.03 9.91 -4.97
CA VAL A 109 -14.36 11.15 -4.50
C VAL A 109 -15.40 12.17 -3.99
N LEU A 110 -16.47 12.43 -4.75
CA LEU A 110 -17.56 13.32 -4.33
C LEU A 110 -18.22 12.83 -3.04
N LYS A 111 -18.47 11.52 -2.91
CA LYS A 111 -19.00 10.91 -1.68
C LYS A 111 -18.06 11.13 -0.50
N CYS A 112 -16.74 10.94 -0.66
CA CYS A 112 -15.75 11.21 0.40
C CYS A 112 -15.79 12.69 0.85
N ILE A 113 -15.75 13.63 -0.11
CA ILE A 113 -15.82 15.07 0.16
C ILE A 113 -17.12 15.41 0.91
N ALA A 114 -18.25 14.89 0.45
CA ALA A 114 -19.57 15.10 1.05
C ALA A 114 -19.74 14.48 2.44
N HIS A 115 -18.86 13.57 2.86
CA HIS A 115 -18.85 12.96 4.20
C HIS A 115 -17.70 13.45 5.09
N GLY A 116 -16.98 14.48 4.66
CA GLY A 116 -15.88 15.02 5.43
C GLY A 116 -14.68 14.06 5.52
N ILE A 117 -14.43 13.25 4.48
CA ILE A 117 -13.39 12.20 4.44
C ILE A 117 -12.30 12.60 3.46
N SER A 118 -11.06 12.61 3.94
CA SER A 118 -9.87 12.85 3.11
C SER A 118 -9.33 11.54 2.51
N ILE A 119 -8.64 11.61 1.38
CA ILE A 119 -8.03 10.46 0.71
C ILE A 119 -6.52 10.68 0.62
N TYR A 120 -5.75 9.74 1.18
CA TYR A 120 -4.29 9.69 1.07
C TYR A 120 -3.87 8.42 0.32
N SER A 121 -2.83 8.50 -0.52
CA SER A 121 -2.28 7.35 -1.24
C SER A 121 -0.77 7.24 -1.09
N PRO A 122 -0.22 6.16 -0.50
CA PRO A 122 1.23 5.96 -0.47
C PRO A 122 1.79 5.26 -1.71
N HIS A 123 1.00 4.39 -2.35
CA HIS A 123 1.34 3.60 -3.53
C HIS A 123 2.82 3.19 -3.62
N THR A 124 3.56 3.67 -4.63
CA THR A 124 4.93 3.23 -4.86
C THR A 124 5.93 3.65 -3.78
N ALA A 125 5.60 4.60 -2.90
CA ALA A 125 6.41 4.84 -1.71
C ALA A 125 6.43 3.59 -0.81
N CYS A 126 5.29 2.89 -0.68
CA CYS A 126 5.21 1.62 0.04
C CYS A 126 5.87 0.46 -0.72
N ASP A 127 5.92 0.51 -2.05
CA ASP A 127 6.67 -0.47 -2.86
C ASP A 127 8.17 -0.35 -2.63
N ALA A 128 8.68 0.88 -2.54
CA ALA A 128 10.10 1.18 -2.51
C ALA A 128 10.71 1.15 -1.10
N VAL A 129 9.97 1.62 -0.09
CA VAL A 129 10.48 1.81 1.27
C VAL A 129 11.00 0.51 1.88
N ARG A 130 12.06 0.63 2.69
CA ARG A 130 12.54 -0.50 3.50
C ARG A 130 11.49 -0.89 4.53
N GLY A 131 11.14 -2.18 4.56
CA GLY A 131 10.02 -2.70 5.35
C GLY A 131 8.65 -2.58 4.67
N GLY A 132 8.63 -2.16 3.40
CA GLY A 132 7.44 -2.06 2.57
C GLY A 132 6.92 -3.40 2.04
N VAL A 133 6.01 -3.35 1.07
CA VAL A 133 5.31 -4.55 0.57
C VAL A 133 6.27 -5.57 -0.05
N ASN A 134 7.31 -5.13 -0.76
CA ASN A 134 8.28 -6.02 -1.40
C ASN A 134 9.21 -6.70 -0.39
N ASP A 135 9.58 -6.01 0.68
CA ASP A 135 10.31 -6.62 1.81
C ASP A 135 9.43 -7.64 2.54
N TRP A 136 8.16 -7.30 2.77
CA TRP A 136 7.18 -8.21 3.35
C TRP A 136 6.97 -9.47 2.49
N MET A 137 6.82 -9.32 1.16
CA MET A 137 6.69 -10.44 0.22
C MET A 137 7.91 -11.35 0.28
N PHE A 138 9.10 -10.78 0.22
CA PHE A 138 10.34 -11.54 0.29
C PHE A 138 10.39 -12.34 1.59
N ALA A 139 10.17 -11.68 2.73
CA ALA A 139 10.21 -12.29 4.04
C ALA A 139 9.15 -13.37 4.24
N ALA A 140 7.95 -13.19 3.70
CA ALA A 140 6.89 -14.18 3.79
C ALA A 140 7.22 -15.48 3.06
N ILE A 141 8.04 -15.40 2.00
CA ILE A 141 8.48 -16.56 1.20
C ILE A 141 9.75 -17.18 1.79
N THR A 142 10.74 -16.36 2.14
CA THR A 142 12.08 -16.82 2.56
C THR A 142 12.20 -17.02 4.06
N GLY A 143 11.32 -16.42 4.86
CA GLY A 143 11.41 -16.43 6.33
C GLY A 143 12.43 -15.46 6.92
N HIS A 144 13.02 -14.55 6.12
CA HIS A 144 13.97 -13.55 6.59
C HIS A 144 13.96 -12.28 5.72
N ASN A 145 14.58 -11.20 6.21
CA ASN A 145 14.58 -9.89 5.54
C ASN A 145 15.92 -9.58 4.81
N ASP A 146 16.76 -10.58 4.55
CA ASP A 146 18.07 -10.37 3.91
C ASP A 146 17.91 -10.36 2.38
N SER A 147 17.43 -9.22 1.87
CA SER A 147 17.18 -8.98 0.46
C SER A 147 17.77 -7.66 0.00
N LYS A 148 17.99 -7.56 -1.32
CA LYS A 148 18.45 -6.35 -2.00
C LYS A 148 17.37 -5.81 -2.93
N ALA A 149 17.29 -4.49 -3.09
CA ALA A 149 16.45 -3.87 -4.10
C ALA A 149 16.86 -4.29 -5.52
N ILE A 150 15.90 -4.59 -6.38
CA ILE A 150 16.16 -4.88 -7.81
C ILE A 150 16.53 -3.57 -8.52
N ILE A 151 15.75 -2.52 -8.28
CA ILE A 151 16.04 -1.16 -8.75
C ILE A 151 16.21 -0.27 -7.52
N PRO A 152 17.45 0.03 -7.09
CA PRO A 152 17.68 0.93 -5.96
C PRO A 152 17.07 2.31 -6.18
N SER A 153 16.51 2.88 -5.12
CA SER A 153 16.00 4.25 -5.12
C SER A 153 17.14 5.24 -5.35
N SER A 154 16.88 6.28 -6.15
CA SER A 154 17.80 7.41 -6.29
C SER A 154 17.71 8.37 -5.10
N SER A 155 16.59 8.37 -4.37
CA SER A 155 16.39 9.16 -3.16
C SER A 155 16.97 8.46 -1.94
N LYS A 156 17.76 9.19 -1.15
CA LYS A 156 18.34 8.73 0.12
C LYS A 156 17.54 9.26 1.30
N ALA A 157 16.31 8.76 1.44
CA ALA A 157 15.52 9.02 2.65
C ALA A 157 16.27 8.40 3.85
N SER A 158 16.41 9.15 4.94
CA SER A 158 17.15 8.70 6.13
C SER A 158 16.51 7.46 6.73
N GLY A 159 17.31 6.42 7.01
CA GLY A 159 16.83 5.14 7.52
C GLY A 159 16.29 4.20 6.43
N HIS A 160 16.39 4.59 5.16
CA HIS A 160 15.94 3.83 3.99
C HIS A 160 17.02 3.81 2.90
N GLU A 161 18.28 3.70 3.29
CA GLU A 161 19.43 3.78 2.39
C GLU A 161 19.47 2.65 1.35
N ASP A 162 18.80 1.52 1.63
CA ASP A 162 18.65 0.36 0.76
C ASP A 162 17.26 0.24 0.10
N ALA A 163 16.45 1.31 0.15
CA ALA A 163 15.16 1.37 -0.50
C ALA A 163 15.26 1.24 -2.03
N GLY A 164 14.16 0.83 -2.65
CA GLY A 164 14.04 0.65 -4.09
C GLY A 164 12.98 -0.36 -4.47
N MET A 165 12.73 -0.51 -5.76
CA MET A 165 11.67 -1.36 -6.29
C MET A 165 12.07 -2.83 -6.33
N GLY A 166 11.11 -3.69 -5.96
CA GLY A 166 11.27 -5.13 -5.89
C GLY A 166 12.36 -5.58 -4.93
N ARG A 167 12.41 -6.88 -4.66
CA ARG A 167 13.45 -7.50 -3.81
C ARG A 167 13.94 -8.79 -4.42
N TYR A 168 15.22 -9.09 -4.24
CA TYR A 168 15.77 -10.39 -4.59
C TYR A 168 16.79 -10.86 -3.55
N GLY A 169 17.01 -12.17 -3.50
CA GLY A 169 17.92 -12.81 -2.56
C GLY A 169 17.83 -14.33 -2.61
N THR A 170 18.55 -14.99 -1.69
CA THR A 170 18.50 -16.45 -1.52
C THR A 170 17.39 -16.85 -0.56
N LEU A 171 16.96 -18.12 -0.62
CA LEU A 171 16.04 -18.67 0.38
C LEU A 171 16.72 -18.94 1.73
N ALA A 172 18.03 -19.19 1.73
CA ALA A 172 18.80 -19.35 2.95
C ALA A 172 19.14 -18.00 3.56
N SER A 173 19.16 -17.98 4.90
CA SER A 173 19.72 -16.90 5.71
C SER A 173 20.85 -17.41 6.59
N GLN A 174 21.53 -16.51 7.30
CA GLN A 174 22.51 -16.92 8.33
C GLN A 174 21.86 -17.74 9.45
N GLN A 175 20.58 -17.49 9.75
CA GLN A 175 19.83 -18.16 10.82
C GLN A 175 19.24 -19.50 10.38
N ASP A 176 18.99 -19.66 9.07
CA ASP A 176 18.45 -20.88 8.47
C ASP A 176 19.17 -21.21 7.14
N PRO A 177 20.42 -21.70 7.21
CA PRO A 177 21.20 -22.01 6.01
C PRO A 177 20.68 -23.25 5.26
N TYR A 178 19.94 -24.13 5.93
CA TYR A 178 19.45 -25.40 5.37
C TYR A 178 18.14 -25.24 4.59
N ARG A 179 17.52 -24.06 4.63
CA ARG A 179 16.36 -23.73 3.80
C ARG A 179 16.67 -23.77 2.31
N ASN A 180 17.93 -23.69 1.91
CA ASN A 180 18.34 -23.67 0.51
C ASN A 180 19.02 -25.00 0.09
N PRO A 181 18.57 -25.65 -1.00
CA PRO A 181 17.43 -25.30 -1.83
C PRO A 181 16.09 -25.84 -1.29
N MET A 182 14.98 -25.23 -1.69
CA MET A 182 13.62 -25.75 -1.43
C MET A 182 13.02 -26.37 -2.69
N ARG A 183 12.18 -27.41 -2.54
CA ARG A 183 11.43 -27.92 -3.68
C ARG A 183 10.38 -26.90 -4.10
N ILE A 184 10.18 -26.71 -5.41
CA ILE A 184 9.20 -25.73 -5.92
C ILE A 184 7.78 -25.94 -5.37
N LYS A 185 7.39 -27.19 -5.12
CA LYS A 185 6.10 -27.52 -4.50
C LYS A 185 5.96 -26.93 -3.10
N GLU A 186 7.02 -26.94 -2.30
CA GLU A 186 7.03 -26.39 -0.94
C GLU A 186 6.97 -24.86 -0.99
N VAL A 187 7.70 -24.24 -1.92
CA VAL A 187 7.65 -22.79 -2.15
C VAL A 187 6.25 -22.34 -2.58
N ILE A 188 5.58 -23.07 -3.47
CA ILE A 188 4.19 -22.78 -3.86
C ILE A 188 3.25 -22.82 -2.65
N GLN A 189 3.42 -23.77 -1.72
CA GLN A 189 2.60 -23.82 -0.51
C GLN A 189 2.88 -22.63 0.42
N LEU A 190 4.15 -22.22 0.57
CA LEU A 190 4.51 -21.02 1.33
C LEU A 190 3.88 -19.77 0.73
N VAL A 191 3.94 -19.61 -0.59
CA VAL A 191 3.29 -18.48 -1.31
C VAL A 191 1.79 -18.50 -1.04
N LYS A 192 1.09 -19.62 -1.27
CA LYS A 192 -0.36 -19.72 -1.00
C LYS A 192 -0.72 -19.32 0.43
N ALA A 193 0.03 -19.83 1.41
CA ALA A 193 -0.18 -19.51 2.82
C ALA A 193 0.09 -18.03 3.13
N ALA A 194 1.18 -17.46 2.60
CA ALA A 194 1.57 -16.07 2.81
C ALA A 194 0.52 -15.08 2.28
N PHE A 195 0.05 -15.30 1.05
CA PHE A 195 -0.90 -14.41 0.37
C PHE A 195 -2.37 -14.76 0.67
N LYS A 196 -2.62 -15.84 1.42
CA LYS A 196 -3.97 -16.35 1.75
C LYS A 196 -4.81 -16.61 0.51
N VAL A 197 -4.21 -17.27 -0.48
CA VAL A 197 -4.86 -17.63 -1.76
C VAL A 197 -4.96 -19.14 -1.91
N ASP A 198 -6.08 -19.61 -2.46
CA ASP A 198 -6.34 -21.04 -2.67
C ASP A 198 -5.51 -21.61 -3.84
N ALA A 199 -5.27 -20.77 -4.84
CA ALA A 199 -4.57 -21.12 -6.07
C ALA A 199 -3.59 -20.02 -6.48
N VAL A 200 -2.58 -20.43 -7.25
CA VAL A 200 -1.63 -19.55 -7.92
C VAL A 200 -1.47 -20.04 -9.36
N GLN A 201 -1.09 -19.16 -10.27
CA GLN A 201 -0.62 -19.58 -11.58
C GLN A 201 0.88 -19.83 -11.51
N PHE A 202 1.34 -20.92 -12.11
CA PHE A 202 2.74 -21.32 -12.09
C PHE A 202 3.23 -21.58 -13.52
N ALA A 203 4.37 -20.97 -13.87
CA ALA A 203 5.10 -21.27 -15.09
C ALA A 203 6.44 -21.92 -14.73
N ASP A 204 6.69 -23.11 -15.27
CA ASP A 204 7.85 -23.94 -14.94
C ASP A 204 9.09 -23.50 -15.74
N GLY A 205 10.10 -22.98 -15.03
CA GLY A 205 11.40 -22.62 -15.60
C GLY A 205 12.38 -23.79 -15.73
N GLY A 206 11.97 -25.03 -15.45
CA GLY A 206 12.79 -26.23 -15.63
C GLY A 206 13.65 -26.62 -14.42
N LYS A 207 13.55 -25.89 -13.30
CA LYS A 207 14.22 -26.24 -12.03
C LYS A 207 13.21 -26.78 -11.02
N SER A 208 13.45 -27.99 -10.51
CA SER A 208 12.63 -28.59 -9.44
C SER A 208 12.93 -28.02 -8.06
N GLU A 209 14.08 -27.37 -7.91
CA GLU A 209 14.62 -26.82 -6.66
C GLU A 209 14.95 -25.34 -6.84
N ILE A 210 14.59 -24.53 -5.85
CA ILE A 210 14.71 -23.07 -5.85
C ILE A 210 15.72 -22.67 -4.77
N SER A 211 16.73 -21.89 -5.15
CA SER A 211 17.74 -21.34 -4.25
C SER A 211 17.62 -19.83 -4.08
N SER A 212 17.04 -19.17 -5.08
CA SER A 212 16.96 -17.72 -5.17
C SER A 212 15.59 -17.27 -5.70
N VAL A 213 15.13 -16.13 -5.22
CA VAL A 213 13.84 -15.56 -5.57
C VAL A 213 13.98 -14.06 -5.80
N ALA A 214 13.23 -13.54 -6.78
CA ALA A 214 12.94 -12.13 -6.93
C ALA A 214 11.43 -11.89 -6.85
N VAL A 215 11.04 -10.83 -6.16
CA VAL A 215 9.65 -10.49 -5.87
C VAL A 215 9.34 -9.04 -6.26
N CYS A 216 8.13 -8.82 -6.74
CA CYS A 216 7.58 -7.49 -6.99
C CYS A 216 6.06 -7.54 -6.81
N ALA A 217 5.51 -6.79 -5.86
CA ALA A 217 4.06 -6.63 -5.72
C ALA A 217 3.45 -5.99 -6.99
N GLY A 218 2.15 -6.21 -7.19
CA GLY A 218 1.39 -5.69 -8.32
C GLY A 218 1.85 -6.26 -9.66
N SER A 219 2.05 -5.36 -10.63
CA SER A 219 2.50 -5.69 -12.00
C SER A 219 4.02 -5.66 -12.13
N GLY A 220 4.68 -6.80 -11.90
CA GLY A 220 6.13 -6.87 -11.73
C GLY A 220 6.99 -7.02 -12.99
N SER A 221 6.43 -7.21 -14.20
CA SER A 221 7.19 -7.50 -15.44
C SER A 221 8.45 -6.63 -15.63
N SER A 222 8.29 -5.31 -15.60
CA SER A 222 9.34 -4.34 -15.91
C SER A 222 10.42 -4.21 -14.83
N ILE A 223 10.10 -4.61 -13.60
CA ILE A 223 11.01 -4.61 -12.46
C ILE A 223 11.78 -5.93 -12.43
N LEU A 224 11.06 -7.06 -12.49
CA LEU A 224 11.64 -8.40 -12.39
C LEU A 224 12.60 -8.73 -13.53
N SER A 225 12.31 -8.23 -14.75
CA SER A 225 13.23 -8.35 -15.90
C SER A 225 14.60 -7.70 -15.70
N LYS A 226 14.77 -6.85 -14.68
CA LYS A 226 16.05 -6.22 -14.30
C LYS A 226 16.72 -6.91 -13.10
N ALA A 227 16.09 -7.92 -12.52
CA ALA A 227 16.70 -8.69 -11.45
C ALA A 227 17.94 -9.44 -11.97
N PRO A 228 18.95 -9.67 -11.11
CA PRO A 228 19.97 -10.67 -11.40
C PRO A 228 19.33 -12.04 -11.70
N PRO A 229 20.06 -12.96 -12.36
CA PRO A 229 19.56 -14.31 -12.59
C PRO A 229 19.15 -14.98 -11.26
N VAL A 230 17.89 -15.39 -11.16
CA VAL A 230 17.29 -16.10 -10.03
C VAL A 230 16.47 -17.29 -10.52
N ASP A 231 16.12 -18.19 -9.62
CA ASP A 231 15.37 -19.41 -9.98
C ASP A 231 13.85 -19.17 -10.07
N LEU A 232 13.36 -18.16 -9.34
CA LEU A 232 11.94 -17.91 -9.19
C LEU A 232 11.60 -16.41 -9.18
N TYR A 233 10.58 -16.04 -9.95
CA TYR A 233 9.86 -14.79 -9.82
C TYR A 233 8.53 -14.99 -9.10
N VAL A 234 8.19 -14.09 -8.19
CA VAL A 234 6.86 -14.01 -7.57
C VAL A 234 6.30 -12.60 -7.70
N THR A 235 5.14 -12.46 -8.33
CA THR A 235 4.47 -11.16 -8.53
C THR A 235 2.96 -11.32 -8.58
N GLY A 236 2.22 -10.21 -8.58
CA GLY A 236 0.78 -10.24 -8.77
C GLY A 236 0.42 -10.64 -10.19
N GLU A 237 0.95 -9.92 -11.17
CA GLU A 237 0.72 -10.19 -12.60
C GLU A 237 1.96 -9.98 -13.47
N MET A 238 1.98 -10.68 -14.61
CA MET A 238 3.03 -10.62 -15.61
C MET A 238 2.45 -10.89 -16.99
N GLY A 239 2.90 -10.13 -18.00
CA GLY A 239 2.44 -10.29 -19.38
C GLY A 239 2.83 -11.63 -19.99
N HIS A 240 2.02 -12.16 -20.92
CA HIS A 240 2.24 -13.47 -21.54
C HIS A 240 3.66 -13.67 -22.10
N HIS A 241 4.16 -12.69 -22.86
CA HIS A 241 5.50 -12.77 -23.44
C HIS A 241 6.61 -12.64 -22.40
N ASP A 242 6.39 -11.88 -21.32
CA ASP A 242 7.35 -11.76 -20.22
C ASP A 242 7.48 -13.09 -19.46
N VAL A 243 6.36 -13.80 -19.25
CA VAL A 243 6.37 -15.15 -18.66
C VAL A 243 7.15 -16.13 -19.54
N LEU A 244 6.90 -16.13 -20.86
CA LEU A 244 7.65 -16.98 -21.79
C LEU A 244 9.15 -16.67 -21.78
N ALA A 245 9.53 -15.39 -21.71
CA ALA A 245 10.92 -14.98 -21.63
C ALA A 245 11.59 -15.43 -20.32
N ALA A 246 10.90 -15.32 -19.18
CA ALA A 246 11.40 -15.80 -17.89
C ALA A 246 11.65 -17.32 -17.92
N VAL A 247 10.67 -18.09 -18.41
CA VAL A 247 10.78 -19.55 -18.55
C VAL A 247 11.93 -19.94 -19.49
N ALA A 248 12.07 -19.27 -20.64
CA ALA A 248 13.15 -19.52 -21.58
C ALA A 248 14.55 -19.26 -20.96
N ASN A 249 14.64 -18.35 -19.99
CA ASN A 249 15.85 -18.06 -19.23
C ASN A 249 16.04 -18.97 -18.00
N GLY A 250 15.22 -20.00 -17.84
CA GLY A 250 15.30 -20.94 -16.72
C GLY A 250 14.76 -20.41 -15.39
N THR A 251 13.97 -19.32 -15.42
CA THR A 251 13.32 -18.72 -14.24
C THR A 251 11.87 -19.15 -14.19
N SER A 252 11.47 -19.80 -13.09
CA SER A 252 10.06 -20.12 -12.86
C SER A 252 9.29 -18.86 -12.45
N VAL A 253 7.97 -18.84 -12.67
CA VAL A 253 7.13 -17.70 -12.30
C VAL A 253 5.93 -18.17 -11.48
N ILE A 254 5.65 -17.51 -10.37
CA ILE A 254 4.40 -17.64 -9.63
C ILE A 254 3.64 -16.31 -9.67
N LEU A 255 2.38 -16.37 -10.12
CA LEU A 255 1.46 -15.22 -10.12
C LEU A 255 0.35 -15.44 -9.08
N VAL A 256 0.12 -14.42 -8.25
CA VAL A 256 -0.87 -14.46 -7.16
C VAL A 256 -2.08 -13.54 -7.38
N ASN A 257 -2.18 -12.90 -8.54
CA ASN A 257 -3.04 -11.75 -8.87
C ASN A 257 -2.57 -10.44 -8.20
N HIS A 258 -2.86 -9.32 -8.87
CA HIS A 258 -2.34 -7.98 -8.56
C HIS A 258 -2.57 -7.61 -7.09
N SER A 259 -3.83 -7.40 -6.70
CA SER A 259 -4.13 -6.87 -5.36
C SER A 259 -3.93 -7.91 -4.25
N ASN A 260 -3.97 -9.22 -4.57
CA ASN A 260 -3.61 -10.27 -3.62
C ASN A 260 -2.14 -10.20 -3.18
N SER A 261 -1.22 -9.78 -4.06
CA SER A 261 0.19 -9.62 -3.72
C SER A 261 0.45 -8.51 -2.69
N GLU A 262 -0.49 -7.58 -2.53
CA GLU A 262 -0.39 -6.40 -1.68
C GLU A 262 -1.21 -6.53 -0.39
N ARG A 263 -2.42 -7.11 -0.50
CA ARG A 263 -3.48 -6.95 0.49
C ARG A 263 -3.13 -7.45 1.89
N VAL A 264 -2.37 -8.54 2.00
CA VAL A 264 -1.97 -9.06 3.32
C VAL A 264 -1.00 -8.11 4.03
N TYR A 265 -0.07 -7.48 3.30
CA TYR A 265 0.80 -6.43 3.85
C TYR A 265 -0.02 -5.24 4.38
N LEU A 266 -1.03 -4.78 3.63
CA LEU A 266 -1.90 -3.68 4.04
C LEU A 266 -2.67 -4.01 5.32
N GLN A 267 -3.23 -5.23 5.39
CA GLN A 267 -4.04 -5.70 6.52
C GLN A 267 -3.24 -5.99 7.78
N THR A 268 -1.92 -6.15 7.66
CA THR A 268 -1.02 -6.50 8.76
C THR A 268 0.01 -5.39 8.98
N ALA A 269 1.17 -5.48 8.33
CA ALA A 269 2.31 -4.63 8.57
C ALA A 269 2.03 -3.13 8.38
N LEU A 270 1.33 -2.72 7.30
CA LEU A 270 1.04 -1.29 7.08
C LEU A 270 0.08 -0.74 8.14
N LYS A 271 -0.96 -1.50 8.49
CA LYS A 271 -1.91 -1.13 9.54
C LYS A 271 -1.22 -0.94 10.88
N ASP A 272 -0.33 -1.85 11.26
CA ASP A 272 0.42 -1.79 12.52
C ASP A 272 1.43 -0.64 12.53
N ALA A 273 2.13 -0.43 11.40
CA ALA A 273 3.07 0.68 11.22
C ALA A 273 2.35 2.04 11.31
N LEU A 274 1.23 2.21 10.60
CA LEU A 274 0.45 3.44 10.64
C LEU A 274 -0.16 3.69 12.03
N THR A 275 -0.66 2.64 12.71
CA THR A 275 -1.15 2.76 14.08
C THR A 275 -0.06 3.29 15.02
N SER A 276 1.15 2.76 14.89
CA SER A 276 2.29 3.18 15.70
C SER A 276 2.75 4.60 15.35
N ALA A 277 2.80 4.94 14.06
CA ALA A 277 3.19 6.26 13.57
C ALA A 277 2.22 7.36 14.01
N ILE A 278 0.90 7.09 14.01
CA ILE A 278 -0.11 8.02 14.53
C ILE A 278 0.09 8.27 16.03
N LYS A 279 0.34 7.22 16.83
CA LYS A 279 0.61 7.39 18.27
C LYS A 279 1.84 8.27 18.51
N ALA A 280 2.93 8.05 17.76
CA ALA A 280 4.15 8.83 17.87
C ALA A 280 3.93 10.30 17.46
N GLU A 281 3.22 10.55 16.35
CA GLU A 281 2.88 11.90 15.88
C GLU A 281 2.08 12.68 16.93
N ARG A 282 1.11 12.02 17.57
CA ARG A 282 0.24 12.64 18.57
C ARG A 282 0.98 12.95 19.87
N ALA A 283 1.88 12.05 20.29
CA ALA A 283 2.73 12.25 21.46
C ALA A 283 3.66 13.46 21.29
N GLU A 284 4.28 13.61 20.11
CA GLU A 284 5.18 14.73 19.83
C GLU A 284 4.46 16.08 19.71
N SER A 285 3.19 16.06 19.30
CA SER A 285 2.39 17.27 19.12
C SER A 285 1.74 17.78 20.43
N ASN A 286 2.02 17.15 21.59
CA ASN A 286 1.37 17.42 22.88
C ASN A 286 -0.16 17.52 22.79
N ALA A 287 -0.76 16.78 21.86
CA ALA A 287 -2.17 16.89 21.57
C ALA A 287 -2.99 16.03 22.55
N GLU A 288 -4.26 16.39 22.77
CA GLU A 288 -5.15 15.64 23.66
C GLU A 288 -5.13 14.13 23.36
N ASP A 289 -5.30 13.33 24.43
CA ASP A 289 -5.34 11.86 24.40
C ASP A 289 -6.63 11.36 23.72
N VAL A 290 -6.68 11.58 22.41
CA VAL A 290 -7.76 11.15 21.55
C VAL A 290 -7.37 9.80 20.96
N LYS A 291 -8.20 8.79 21.19
CA LYS A 291 -7.97 7.45 20.69
C LYS A 291 -8.24 7.35 19.19
N TRP A 292 -7.16 7.26 18.39
CA TRP A 292 -7.23 6.94 16.97
C TRP A 292 -7.41 5.43 16.74
N ARG A 293 -8.17 5.07 15.71
CA ARG A 293 -8.33 3.68 15.24
C ARG A 293 -7.89 3.56 13.79
N VAL A 294 -7.08 2.56 13.49
CA VAL A 294 -6.73 2.17 12.12
C VAL A 294 -7.35 0.81 11.84
N SER A 295 -8.08 0.70 10.74
CA SER A 295 -8.81 -0.50 10.35
C SER A 295 -8.66 -0.76 8.85
N THR A 296 -9.15 -1.91 8.39
CA THR A 296 -9.22 -2.28 6.97
C THR A 296 -10.66 -2.62 6.60
N CYS A 297 -10.99 -2.56 5.30
CA CYS A 297 -12.32 -2.92 4.82
C CYS A 297 -12.36 -4.37 4.33
N VAL A 298 -13.28 -5.18 4.86
CA VAL A 298 -13.45 -6.59 4.44
C VAL A 298 -14.08 -6.74 3.04
N GLU A 299 -14.72 -5.68 2.54
CA GLU A 299 -15.32 -5.67 1.22
C GLU A 299 -14.30 -5.38 0.12
N ASP A 300 -13.16 -4.80 0.47
CA ASP A 300 -12.03 -4.61 -0.41
C ASP A 300 -11.32 -5.96 -0.64
N ARG A 301 -11.61 -6.54 -1.79
CA ARG A 301 -11.19 -7.89 -2.22
C ARG A 301 -10.76 -7.85 -3.68
N ASP A 302 -9.90 -8.80 -4.06
CA ASP A 302 -9.47 -8.93 -5.45
C ASP A 302 -10.68 -9.19 -6.35
N PRO A 303 -10.80 -8.51 -7.50
CA PRO A 303 -11.91 -8.72 -8.42
C PRO A 303 -11.87 -10.10 -9.10
N LEU A 304 -10.71 -10.77 -9.13
CA LEU A 304 -10.54 -12.10 -9.68
C LEU A 304 -10.58 -13.15 -8.57
N VAL A 305 -11.54 -14.06 -8.66
CA VAL A 305 -11.69 -15.19 -7.75
C VAL A 305 -11.47 -16.49 -8.50
N SER A 306 -10.82 -17.47 -7.85
CA SER A 306 -10.80 -18.85 -8.34
C SER A 306 -12.19 -19.46 -8.11
N VAL A 307 -12.77 -20.06 -9.15
CA VAL A 307 -14.08 -20.70 -9.14
C VAL A 307 -13.99 -22.20 -9.38
#